data_AF-A0A151KZG4-F1
#
_entry.id   AF-A0A151KZG4-F1
#
_cell.length_a   1.000
_cell.length_b   1.000
_cell.length_c   1.000
_cell.angle_alpha   90.00
_cell.angle_beta   90.00
_cell.angle_gamma   90.00
#
_symmetry.space_group_name_H-M   'P 1'
#
loop_
_entity.id
_entity.type
_entity.pdbx_description
1 polymer ?
#
loop_
_entity_poly.entity_id
_entity_poly.type
_entity_poly.pdbx_seq_one_letter_code
_entity_poly.pdbx_strand_id
1 'polypeptide(L)' 'MKVVVEFLESGRFRDNFWDGEFRVERGEHRAVSPSLAAQLIHNRQASLYRFDDSDHAADINPADGAPMK' A
#
# COMPACT_ATOMS: atom_id res chain seq x y z
N MET A 1 -3.30 -5.39 14.18
CA MET A 1 -3.61 -4.54 13.02
C MET A 1 -2.30 -4.18 12.34
N LYS A 2 -2.18 -4.35 11.01
CA LYS A 2 -0.96 -4.06 10.22
C LYS A 2 -1.34 -3.14 9.07
N VAL A 3 -0.41 -2.30 8.62
CA VAL A 3 -0.57 -1.38 7.50
C VAL A 3 0.51 -1.67 6.46
N VAL A 4 0.17 -1.53 5.18
CA VAL A 4 1.13 -1.73 4.08
C VAL A 4 1.84 -0.42 3.79
N VAL A 5 3.16 -0.48 3.75
CA VAL A 5 4.00 0.65 3.35
C VAL A 5 4.91 0.23 2.20
N GLU A 6 5.23 1.20 1.35
CA GLU A 6 6.26 1.10 0.32
C GLU A 6 7.58 1.61 0.88
N PHE A 7 8.62 0.79 0.86
CA PHE A 7 9.95 1.20 1.31
C PHE A 7 10.65 2.02 0.23
N LEU A 8 11.13 3.21 0.59
CA LEU A 8 11.83 4.11 -0.34
C LEU A 8 13.33 3.84 -0.39
N GLU A 9 13.85 3.05 0.55
CA GLU A 9 15.27 2.70 0.68
C GLU A 9 15.43 1.21 0.96
N SER A 10 16.50 0.61 0.42
CA SER A 10 16.88 -0.75 0.74
C SER A 10 17.61 -0.78 2.07
N GLY A 11 17.22 -1.67 2.97
CA GLY A 11 17.76 -1.66 4.31
C GLY A 11 17.34 -2.85 5.16
N ARG A 12 17.78 -2.82 6.40
CA ARG A 12 17.31 -3.74 7.45
C ARG A 12 16.45 -2.95 8.41
N PHE A 13 15.25 -3.43 8.64
CA PHE A 13 14.25 -2.80 9.48
C PHE A 13 13.74 -3.79 10.51
N ARG A 14 13.29 -3.28 11.64
CA ARG A 14 12.79 -4.09 12.75
C ARG A 14 11.44 -3.54 13.18
N ASP A 15 10.40 -4.35 13.04
CA ASP A 15 9.02 -3.95 13.35
C ASP A 15 8.67 -4.12 14.83
N ASN A 16 9.21 -5.14 15.48
CA ASN A 16 8.99 -5.35 16.89
C ASN A 16 10.24 -5.88 17.59
N PHE A 17 10.29 -5.77 18.92
CA PHE A 17 11.40 -6.36 19.68
C PHE A 17 11.47 -7.89 19.52
N TRP A 18 10.35 -8.53 19.21
CA TRP A 18 10.20 -9.99 19.05
C TRP A 18 10.07 -10.46 17.60
N ASP A 19 9.77 -9.53 16.69
CA ASP A 19 9.62 -9.80 15.26
C ASP A 19 10.98 -9.47 14.65
N GLY A 20 11.71 -10.51 14.25
CA GLY A 20 13.13 -10.40 13.86
C GLY A 20 13.42 -9.28 12.86
N GLU A 21 14.68 -8.87 12.80
CA GLU A 21 15.10 -7.88 11.80
C GLU A 21 14.92 -8.48 10.40
N PHE A 22 14.28 -7.72 9.50
CA PHE A 22 14.03 -8.15 8.14
C PHE A 22 14.70 -7.21 7.16
N ARG A 23 15.08 -7.78 6.01
CA ARG A 23 15.61 -7.01 4.89
C ARG A 23 14.46 -6.65 3.96
N VAL A 24 14.50 -5.43 3.46
CA VAL A 24 13.62 -4.93 2.39
C VAL A 24 14.47 -4.26 1.32
N GLU A 25 13.92 -4.25 0.12
CA GLU A 25 14.48 -3.52 -1.00
C GLU A 25 13.64 -2.28 -1.29
N ARG A 26 14.27 -1.27 -1.90
CA ARG A 26 13.58 -0.08 -2.36
C ARG A 26 12.48 -0.46 -3.37
N GLY A 27 11.27 0.05 -3.12
CA GLY A 27 10.06 -0.26 -3.87
C GLY A 27 9.29 -1.49 -3.36
N GLU A 28 9.81 -2.20 -2.35
CA GLU A 28 9.10 -3.35 -1.78
C GLU A 28 7.91 -2.88 -0.93
N HIS A 29 6.76 -3.55 -1.10
CA HIS A 29 5.59 -3.36 -0.26
C HIS A 29 5.56 -4.41 0.85
N ARG A 30 5.45 -3.98 2.11
CA ARG A 30 5.33 -4.92 3.23
C ARG A 30 4.38 -4.42 4.29
N ALA A 31 3.67 -5.37 4.90
CA ALA A 31 2.77 -5.14 6.02
C ALA A 31 3.55 -5.01 7.32
N VAL A 32 3.48 -3.85 7.96
CA VAL A 32 4.17 -3.51 9.21
C VAL A 32 3.19 -3.03 10.27
N SER A 33 3.64 -2.93 11.51
CA SER A 33 2.85 -2.35 12.59
C SER A 33 2.63 -0.85 12.35
N PRO A 34 1.47 -0.27 12.73
CA PRO A 34 1.21 1.16 12.58
C PRO A 34 2.30 2.05 13.19
N SER A 35 2.88 1.62 14.32
CA SER A 35 3.97 2.33 14.99
C SER A 35 5.27 2.34 14.18
N LEU A 36 5.60 1.24 13.47
CA LEU A 36 6.77 1.22 12.59
C LEU A 36 6.49 2.05 11.34
N ALA A 37 5.31 1.90 10.73
CA ALA A 37 4.92 2.71 9.57
C ALA A 37 5.04 4.20 9.85
N ALA A 38 4.53 4.67 10.99
CA ALA A 38 4.63 6.06 11.39
C ALA A 38 6.10 6.53 11.50
N GLN A 39 6.98 5.71 12.09
CA GLN A 39 8.41 6.02 12.20
C GLN A 39 9.10 6.08 10.83
N LEU A 40 8.83 5.11 9.95
CA LEU A 40 9.41 5.06 8.61
C LEU A 40 8.96 6.24 7.75
N ILE A 41 7.67 6.60 7.83
CA ILE A 41 7.10 7.75 7.11
C ILE A 41 7.67 9.06 7.67
N HIS A 42 7.79 9.18 8.99
CA HIS A 42 8.38 10.35 9.64
C HIS A 42 9.83 10.57 9.21
N ASN A 43 10.61 9.49 9.12
CA ASN A 43 12.00 9.51 8.67
C ASN A 43 12.15 9.57 7.13
N ARG A 44 11.05 9.63 6.36
CA ARG A 44 11.04 9.59 4.89
C ARG A 44 11.68 8.34 4.29
N GLN A 45 11.66 7.22 5.02
CA GLN A 45 12.20 5.92 4.58
C GLN A 45 11.12 5.02 3.96
N ALA A 46 9.84 5.33 4.18
CA ALA A 46 8.72 4.64 3.55
C ALA A 46 7.57 5.60 3.25
N SER A 47 6.68 5.18 2.35
CA SER A 47 5.42 5.86 2.04
C SER A 47 4.25 4.93 2.35
N LEU A 48 3.12 5.49 2.76
CA LEU A 48 1.91 4.69 3.01
C LEU A 48 1.34 4.24 1.67
N TYR A 49 1.32 2.93 1.44
CA TYR A 49 0.76 2.37 0.22
C TYR A 49 -0.76 2.29 0.36
N ARG A 50 -1.48 3.13 -0.37
CA ARG A 50 -2.93 3.00 -0.53
C ARG A 50 -3.14 2.18 -1.79
N PHE A 51 -3.72 0.99 -1.66
CA PHE A 51 -4.45 0.39 -2.77
C PHE A 51 -5.59 1.35 -3.07
N ASP A 52 -5.37 2.22 -4.04
CA ASP A 52 -6.41 3.07 -4.58
C ASP A 52 -7.29 2.15 -5.43
N ASP A 53 -8.38 1.65 -4.84
CA ASP A 53 -9.42 0.87 -5.52
C ASP A 53 -10.28 1.80 -6.41
N SER A 54 -9.64 2.68 -7.20
CA SER A 54 -10.36 3.62 -8.08
C SER A 54 -10.47 3.12 -9.52
N ASP A 55 -10.07 1.89 -9.83
CA ASP A 55 -10.25 1.31 -11.18
C ASP A 55 -11.63 0.65 -11.38
N HIS A 56 -12.57 0.82 -10.44
CA HIS A 56 -13.98 0.44 -10.62
C HIS A 56 -14.83 1.58 -11.21
N ALA A 57 -14.38 2.11 -12.35
CA ALA A 57 -15.21 2.93 -13.22
C ALA A 57 -14.99 2.52 -14.69
N ALA A 58 -15.08 1.22 -14.99
CA ALA A 58 -15.43 0.77 -16.32
C ALA A 58 -16.90 1.15 -16.57
N ASP A 59 -17.08 2.35 -17.10
CA ASP A 59 -18.17 2.86 -17.92
C ASP A 59 -19.24 1.80 -18.30
N ILE A 60 -20.28 1.66 -17.48
CA ILE A 60 -21.55 1.08 -17.94
C ILE A 60 -22.34 2.20 -18.60
N ASN A 61 -22.21 2.34 -19.92
CA ASN A 61 -23.00 3.28 -20.70
C ASN A 61 -24.49 2.83 -20.69
N PRO A 62 -25.44 3.59 -20.09
CA PRO A 62 -26.84 3.24 -20.08
C PRO A 62 -27.52 3.83 -21.32
N ALA A 63 -27.17 3.33 -22.51
CA ALA A 63 -27.67 3.87 -23.77
C ALA A 63 -28.15 2.82 -24.78
N ASP A 64 -28.52 1.62 -24.34
CA ASP A 64 -29.29 0.69 -25.18
C ASP A 64 -30.67 0.41 -24.55
N GLY A 65 -31.47 1.48 -24.48
CA GLY A 65 -32.92 1.40 -24.34
C GLY A 65 -33.55 1.44 -25.73
N ALA A 66 -34.06 0.30 -26.20
CA ALA A 66 -34.71 0.08 -27.49
C ALA A 66 -35.88 1.05 -27.80
N PRO A 67 -36.34 1.16 -29.07
CA PRO A 67 -37.36 0.19 -29.51
C PRO A 67 -37.21 -0.29 -30.97
N MET A 68 -37.60 -1.57 -31.16
CA MET A 68 -37.88 -2.19 -32.45
C MET A 68 -39.03 -1.48 -33.17
N LYS A 69 -38.89 -1.28 -34.48
CA LYS A 69 -39.97 -0.86 -35.39
C LYS A 69 -40.21 -1.94 -36.43
#